data_AF-S5LUM7-F1
#
_entry.id   AF-S5LUM7-F1
#
_cell.length_a   1.000
_cell.length_b   1.000
_cell.length_c   1.000
_cell.angle_alpha   90.00
_cell.angle_beta   90.00
_cell.angle_gamma   90.00
#
_symmetry.space_group_name_H-M   'P 1'
#
loop_
_entity.id
_entity.type
_entity.pdbx_description
1 polymer ?
#
loop_
_entity_poly.entity_id
_entity_poly.type
_entity_poly.pdbx_seq_one_letter_code
_entity_poly.pdbx_strand_id
1 'polypeptide(L)'
;MKKMLPVLLSIGLTVTPVVTTSFKNESKDQNKYLDFLKSYNEYMYFFYDKNENKEEYIKNNLKAILTENFDSNEITKKIINEFDYEIIEFNEDIVKIIFKDKKDNFILNEELELEFTLILFNYNNIDDFSSAFQIYLNSNPILLEKNNYLQIEIEDILKIKFKKLFDIYANSTLYLNGVKEFWEFLDFDLIENSLNFDNYLNSEFLTGKQFSFSFLRDSVVLPKNIWQKYINISKNINITKQNIFEWISKYAFFNNSTLAYDKVFKILSIDKKMNFVTIQLSENLFSVPKIITLKNLK
;
A
#
# COMPACT_ATOMS: atom_id res chain seq x y z
N MET A 1 -10.51 -4.52 10.79
CA MET A 1 -10.27 -3.07 10.59
C MET A 1 -9.98 -2.33 11.89
N LYS A 2 -10.86 -2.34 12.91
CA LYS A 2 -10.59 -1.68 14.23
C LYS A 2 -9.29 -2.13 14.91
N LYS A 3 -8.84 -3.37 14.69
CA LYS A 3 -7.54 -3.88 15.20
C LYS A 3 -6.32 -3.51 14.35
N MET A 4 -6.51 -3.09 13.09
CA MET A 4 -5.41 -2.76 12.17
C MET A 4 -5.12 -1.27 12.08
N LEU A 5 -6.12 -0.40 12.29
CA LEU A 5 -5.89 1.05 12.38
C LEU A 5 -4.92 1.45 13.52
N PRO A 6 -5.00 0.84 14.74
CA PRO A 6 -4.00 1.07 15.78
C PRO A 6 -2.58 0.68 15.35
N VAL A 7 -2.43 -0.41 14.57
CA VAL A 7 -1.14 -0.83 14.01
C VAL A 7 -0.65 0.19 12.99
N LEU A 8 -1.53 0.68 12.12
CA LEU A 8 -1.23 1.69 11.10
C LEU A 8 -0.79 3.03 11.70
N LEU A 9 -1.34 3.41 12.85
CA LEU A 9 -0.97 4.64 13.55
C LEU A 9 0.26 4.44 14.43
N SER A 10 0.47 3.24 15.00
CA SER A 10 1.68 2.94 15.77
C SER A 10 2.96 2.97 14.94
N ILE A 11 2.86 2.84 13.61
CA ILE A 11 3.99 2.92 12.68
C ILE A 11 4.23 4.37 12.19
N GLY A 12 3.21 5.25 12.22
CA GLY A 12 3.28 6.61 11.65
C GLY A 12 3.09 7.79 12.61
N LEU A 13 2.58 7.59 13.83
CA LEU A 13 2.27 8.65 14.80
C LEU A 13 2.71 8.22 16.20
N THR A 14 4.02 8.13 16.43
CA THR A 14 4.56 8.18 17.80
C THR A 14 4.76 9.63 18.20
N VAL A 15 3.67 10.29 18.60
CA VAL A 15 3.75 11.43 19.53
C VAL A 15 2.63 11.26 20.55
N THR A 16 2.88 10.45 21.57
CA THR A 16 2.07 10.45 22.79
C THR A 16 2.19 11.83 23.45
N PRO A 17 1.10 12.61 23.64
CA PRO A 17 1.12 13.65 24.63
C PRO A 17 1.13 12.95 25.99
N VAL A 18 2.16 13.20 26.79
CA VAL A 18 2.16 12.85 28.20
C VAL A 18 1.04 13.66 28.85
N VAL A 19 -0.11 13.04 29.11
CA VAL A 19 -1.11 13.64 29.98
C VAL A 19 -0.64 13.43 31.42
N THR A 20 0.17 14.36 31.92
CA THR A 20 0.33 14.59 33.36
C THR A 20 -0.97 15.14 33.91
N THR A 21 -1.93 14.28 34.25
CA THR A 21 -3.00 14.65 35.17
C THR A 21 -2.58 14.29 36.58
N SER A 22 -1.87 15.22 37.21
CA SER A 22 -1.72 15.24 38.65
C SER A 22 -3.09 15.47 39.29
N PHE A 23 -3.77 14.42 39.73
CA PHE A 23 -4.90 14.58 40.65
C PHE A 23 -4.49 14.19 42.07
N LYS A 24 -4.39 15.23 42.90
CA LYS A 24 -4.45 15.15 44.35
C LYS A 24 -5.87 14.77 44.78
N ASN A 25 -5.92 14.01 45.87
CA ASN A 25 -7.06 13.64 46.71
C ASN A 25 -7.90 12.45 46.24
N GLU A 26 -7.43 11.27 46.63
CA GLU A 26 -8.25 10.08 46.83
C GLU A 26 -9.22 10.30 47.99
N SER A 27 -10.52 10.22 47.72
CA SER A 27 -11.54 9.89 48.71
C SER A 27 -12.45 8.77 48.20
N LYS A 28 -12.80 7.89 49.15
CA LYS A 28 -13.49 6.61 49.01
C LYS A 28 -14.93 6.75 48.53
N ASP A 29 -15.13 6.38 47.27
CA ASP A 29 -16.21 5.56 46.67
C ASP A 29 -16.12 5.84 45.17
N GLN A 30 -15.12 5.24 44.52
CA GLN A 30 -14.87 5.49 43.11
C GLN A 30 -16.05 4.96 42.30
N ASN A 31 -16.70 5.89 41.64
CA ASN A 31 -17.84 5.63 40.79
C ASN A 31 -17.38 4.78 39.60
N LYS A 32 -17.88 3.54 39.50
CA LYS A 32 -17.48 2.61 38.43
C LYS A 32 -17.64 3.18 37.01
N TYR A 33 -18.58 4.11 36.79
CA TYR A 33 -18.77 4.76 35.49
C TYR A 33 -17.69 5.81 35.22
N LEU A 34 -17.29 6.56 36.26
CA LEU A 34 -16.18 7.49 36.21
C LEU A 34 -14.87 6.77 35.91
N ASP A 35 -14.60 5.67 36.62
CA ASP A 35 -13.40 4.86 36.41
C ASP A 35 -13.37 4.27 35.00
N PHE A 36 -14.50 3.75 34.53
CA PHE A 36 -14.63 3.24 33.18
C PHE A 36 -14.29 4.32 32.14
N LEU A 37 -14.93 5.49 32.24
CA LEU A 37 -14.71 6.61 31.32
C LEU A 37 -13.27 7.11 31.34
N LYS A 38 -12.63 7.23 32.52
CA LYS A 38 -11.22 7.62 32.65
C LYS A 38 -10.23 6.56 32.19
N SER A 39 -10.62 5.29 32.23
CA SER A 39 -9.78 4.17 31.76
C SER A 39 -9.87 3.92 30.25
N TYR A 40 -10.80 4.58 29.57
CA TYR A 40 -11.11 4.30 28.18
C TYR A 40 -10.01 4.81 27.24
N ASN A 41 -9.84 4.13 26.11
CA ASN A 41 -8.81 4.44 25.12
C ASN A 41 -9.04 5.83 24.50
N GLU A 42 -7.98 6.61 24.37
CA GLU A 42 -8.02 7.96 23.80
C GLU A 42 -8.40 7.96 22.31
N TYR A 43 -8.30 6.82 21.61
CA TYR A 43 -8.60 6.73 20.17
C TYR A 43 -10.02 6.24 19.88
N MET A 44 -10.74 7.02 19.08
CA MET A 44 -12.02 6.64 18.48
C MET A 44 -11.91 6.54 16.97
N TYR A 45 -12.68 5.63 16.37
CA TYR A 45 -12.73 5.38 14.95
C TYR A 45 -14.16 5.43 14.47
N PHE A 46 -14.41 6.15 13.38
CA PHE A 46 -15.75 6.22 12.83
C PHE A 46 -15.73 6.36 11.31
N PHE A 47 -16.69 5.70 10.66
CA PHE A 47 -16.88 5.85 9.23
C PHE A 47 -17.33 7.29 8.93
N TYR A 48 -16.86 7.85 7.81
CA TYR A 48 -17.24 9.20 7.40
C TYR A 48 -17.64 9.21 5.94
N ASP A 49 -18.90 9.59 5.67
CA ASP A 49 -19.33 9.86 4.32
C ASP A 49 -18.81 11.25 3.91
N LYS A 50 -17.91 11.28 2.90
CA LYS A 50 -17.15 12.48 2.50
C LYS A 50 -18.02 13.66 2.01
N ASN A 51 -19.33 13.47 1.91
CA ASN A 51 -20.27 14.43 1.33
C ASN A 51 -20.71 15.54 2.31
N GLU A 52 -20.44 15.40 3.60
CA GLU A 52 -20.86 16.35 4.65
C GLU A 52 -19.69 17.13 5.23
N ASN A 53 -19.91 18.29 5.85
CA ASN A 53 -18.85 18.96 6.60
C ASN A 53 -18.44 18.10 7.81
N LYS A 54 -17.13 17.95 8.09
CA LYS A 54 -16.64 17.08 9.19
C LYS A 54 -17.23 17.44 10.55
N GLU A 55 -17.24 18.73 10.91
CA GLU A 55 -17.74 19.18 12.22
C GLU A 55 -19.23 18.87 12.39
N GLU A 56 -20.00 19.15 11.34
CA GLU A 56 -21.44 18.89 11.34
C GLU A 56 -21.72 17.39 11.39
N TYR A 57 -20.97 16.60 10.61
CA TYR A 57 -21.07 15.15 10.61
C TYR A 57 -20.80 14.56 12.01
N ILE A 58 -19.72 14.98 12.67
CA ILE A 58 -19.37 14.48 14.01
C ILE A 58 -20.47 14.85 15.02
N LYS A 59 -20.95 16.11 15.00
CA LYS A 59 -22.04 16.57 15.88
C LYS A 59 -23.31 15.73 15.70
N ASN A 60 -23.70 15.48 14.45
CA ASN A 60 -24.90 14.70 14.13
C ASN A 60 -24.75 13.21 14.48
N ASN A 61 -23.52 12.68 14.50
CA ASN A 61 -23.23 11.26 14.69
C ASN A 61 -22.58 10.92 16.04
N LEU A 62 -22.45 11.86 16.98
CA LEU A 62 -21.75 11.67 18.25
C LEU A 62 -22.19 10.43 19.02
N LYS A 63 -23.50 10.19 19.11
CA LYS A 63 -24.05 8.98 19.74
C LYS A 63 -23.55 7.71 19.07
N ALA A 64 -23.55 7.68 17.74
CA ALA A 64 -23.11 6.52 16.97
C ALA A 64 -21.59 6.32 17.13
N ILE A 65 -20.80 7.39 17.11
CA ILE A 65 -19.35 7.38 17.37
C ILE A 65 -19.07 6.72 18.73
N LEU A 66 -19.70 7.20 19.81
CA LEU A 66 -19.51 6.66 21.15
C LEU A 66 -19.96 5.19 21.22
N THR A 67 -21.12 4.88 20.66
CA THR A 67 -21.68 3.50 20.67
C THR A 67 -20.80 2.51 19.93
N GLU A 68 -20.23 2.90 18.79
CA GLU A 68 -19.36 2.02 18.02
C GLU A 68 -17.99 1.81 18.66
N ASN A 69 -17.46 2.81 19.34
CA ASN A 69 -16.14 2.70 19.95
C ASN A 69 -16.21 1.99 21.29
N PHE A 70 -17.18 2.32 22.14
CA PHE A 70 -17.25 1.72 23.48
C PHE A 70 -17.62 0.24 23.41
N ASP A 71 -17.04 -0.57 24.30
CA ASP A 71 -17.32 -2.01 24.37
C ASP A 71 -18.80 -2.27 24.64
N SER A 72 -19.36 -3.35 24.09
CA SER A 72 -20.78 -3.69 24.24
C SER A 72 -21.21 -4.20 25.63
N ASN A 73 -20.49 -3.81 26.69
CA ASN A 73 -20.74 -4.20 28.07
C ASN A 73 -21.94 -3.42 28.68
N GLU A 74 -22.40 -3.86 29.85
CA GLU A 74 -23.56 -3.22 30.52
C GLU A 74 -23.27 -1.78 30.97
N ILE A 75 -22.02 -1.47 31.33
CA ILE A 75 -21.61 -0.13 31.78
C ILE A 75 -21.75 0.87 30.62
N THR A 76 -21.20 0.54 29.45
CA THR A 76 -21.33 1.33 28.21
C THR A 76 -22.79 1.57 27.85
N LYS A 77 -23.63 0.52 27.86
CA LYS A 77 -25.06 0.66 27.52
C LYS A 77 -25.76 1.67 28.42
N LYS A 78 -25.42 1.69 29.71
CA LYS A 78 -25.93 2.68 30.65
C LYS A 78 -25.40 4.08 30.34
N ILE A 79 -24.10 4.25 30.12
CA ILE A 79 -23.53 5.55 29.73
C ILE A 79 -24.23 6.10 28.48
N ILE A 80 -24.36 5.32 27.42
CA ILE A 80 -24.98 5.77 26.15
C ILE A 80 -26.46 6.16 26.31
N ASN A 81 -27.19 5.53 27.24
CA ASN A 81 -28.63 5.72 27.41
C ASN A 81 -29.00 6.73 28.49
N GLU A 82 -28.24 6.78 29.58
CA GLU A 82 -28.58 7.50 30.82
C GLU A 82 -27.80 8.82 30.98
N PHE A 83 -26.79 9.07 30.15
CA PHE A 83 -25.96 10.28 30.18
C PHE A 83 -26.29 11.15 28.96
N ASP A 84 -26.16 12.47 29.14
CA ASP A 84 -26.08 13.45 28.06
C ASP A 84 -24.59 13.66 27.69
N TYR A 85 -24.34 13.87 26.41
CA TYR A 85 -23.00 14.11 25.87
C TYR A 85 -23.02 15.25 24.85
N GLU A 86 -22.04 16.14 24.98
CA GLU A 86 -21.91 17.34 24.13
C GLU A 86 -20.46 17.52 23.70
N ILE A 87 -20.25 17.90 22.43
CA ILE A 87 -18.92 18.28 21.93
C ILE A 87 -18.67 19.72 22.32
N ILE A 88 -17.64 19.94 23.13
CA ILE A 88 -17.19 21.28 23.52
C ILE A 88 -16.10 21.82 22.61
N GLU A 89 -15.28 20.94 22.04
CA GLU A 89 -14.22 21.33 21.13
C GLU A 89 -14.02 20.24 20.08
N PHE A 90 -13.83 20.68 18.84
CA PHE A 90 -13.30 19.83 17.78
C PHE A 90 -12.22 20.60 17.04
N ASN A 91 -11.02 20.03 16.98
CA ASN A 91 -9.91 20.59 16.24
C ASN A 91 -9.14 19.46 15.54
N GLU A 92 -9.16 19.48 14.20
CA GLU A 92 -8.56 18.48 13.32
C GLU A 92 -9.04 17.03 13.58
N ASP A 93 -8.42 16.34 14.52
CA ASP A 93 -8.74 14.99 14.99
C ASP A 93 -9.07 14.93 16.49
N ILE A 94 -8.82 15.99 17.26
CA ILE A 94 -9.12 16.05 18.68
C ILE A 94 -10.59 16.43 18.89
N VAL A 95 -11.33 15.57 19.58
CA VAL A 95 -12.72 15.78 20.02
C VAL A 95 -12.75 15.79 21.54
N LYS A 96 -13.21 16.90 22.13
CA LYS A 96 -13.51 16.96 23.56
C LYS A 96 -15.01 16.83 23.80
N ILE A 97 -15.37 15.88 24.66
CA ILE A 97 -16.76 15.52 24.98
C ILE A 97 -16.97 15.74 26.48
N ILE A 98 -18.03 16.46 26.82
CA ILE A 98 -18.52 16.47 28.20
C ILE A 98 -19.58 15.40 28.37
N PHE A 99 -19.43 14.59 29.40
CA PHE A 99 -20.41 13.62 29.88
C PHE A 99 -21.12 14.17 31.13
N LYS A 100 -22.45 14.14 31.13
CA LYS A 100 -23.28 14.59 32.25
C LYS A 100 -24.41 13.60 32.49
N ASP A 101 -24.89 13.49 33.72
CA ASP A 101 -26.12 12.75 33.99
C ASP A 101 -27.31 13.42 33.27
N LYS A 102 -28.19 12.60 32.68
CA LYS A 102 -29.50 13.11 32.26
C LYS A 102 -30.29 13.62 33.45
N LYS A 103 -31.23 14.51 33.16
CA LYS A 103 -32.18 14.99 34.16
C LYS A 103 -32.82 13.82 34.92
N ASP A 104 -32.80 13.92 36.26
CA ASP A 104 -33.32 12.94 37.22
C ASP A 104 -32.52 11.62 37.32
N ASN A 105 -31.37 11.50 36.64
CA ASN A 105 -30.35 10.48 36.89
C ASN A 105 -29.21 11.05 37.75
N PHE A 106 -28.62 10.21 38.61
CA PHE A 106 -27.56 10.59 39.55
C PHE A 106 -26.45 9.54 39.56
N ILE A 107 -26.00 9.17 38.37
CA ILE A 107 -25.11 8.03 38.17
C ILE A 107 -23.67 8.50 38.21
N LEU A 108 -23.31 9.53 37.44
CA LEU A 108 -21.98 10.14 37.42
C LEU A 108 -21.78 11.07 38.61
N ASN A 109 -22.82 11.84 38.98
CA ASN A 109 -22.85 12.87 40.03
C ASN A 109 -21.93 14.08 39.81
N GLU A 110 -21.18 14.11 38.72
CA GLU A 110 -20.34 15.23 38.28
C GLU A 110 -20.31 15.31 36.76
N GLU A 111 -19.90 16.47 36.21
CA GLU A 111 -19.61 16.60 34.79
C GLU A 111 -18.18 16.11 34.54
N LEU A 112 -17.98 15.28 33.51
CA LEU A 112 -16.67 14.76 33.15
C LEU A 112 -16.33 15.18 31.72
N GLU A 113 -15.23 15.91 31.56
CA GLU A 113 -14.67 16.23 30.24
C GLU A 113 -13.60 15.19 29.87
N LEU A 114 -13.72 14.63 28.67
CA LEU A 114 -12.72 13.71 28.11
C LEU A 114 -12.31 14.16 26.72
N GLU A 115 -11.03 14.00 26.44
CA GLU A 115 -10.42 14.26 25.14
C GLU A 115 -10.18 12.94 24.42
N PHE A 116 -10.54 12.88 23.14
CA PHE A 116 -10.32 11.73 22.28
C PHE A 116 -9.69 12.17 20.96
N THR A 117 -8.82 11.34 20.42
CA THR A 117 -8.39 11.38 19.02
C THR A 117 -9.40 10.62 18.16
N LEU A 118 -10.23 11.33 17.40
CA LEU A 118 -11.22 10.79 16.47
C LEU A 118 -10.66 10.66 15.06
N ILE A 119 -10.54 9.41 14.62
CA ILE A 119 -10.03 9.04 13.31
C ILE A 119 -11.20 8.67 12.40
N LEU A 120 -11.52 9.62 11.53
CA LEU A 120 -12.53 9.46 10.49
C LEU A 120 -11.94 8.76 9.27
N PHE A 121 -12.63 7.73 8.76
CA PHE A 121 -12.17 6.95 7.60
C PHE A 121 -13.31 6.60 6.63
N ASN A 122 -12.96 6.37 5.37
CA ASN A 122 -13.87 5.85 4.34
C ASN A 122 -13.10 5.00 3.35
N TYR A 123 -13.39 3.71 3.36
CA TYR A 123 -12.71 2.71 2.56
C TYR A 123 -13.69 1.92 1.68
N ASN A 124 -14.88 2.46 1.41
CA ASN A 124 -15.92 1.77 0.64
C ASN A 124 -15.46 1.39 -0.78
N ASN A 125 -14.56 2.20 -1.36
CA ASN A 125 -14.06 2.00 -2.72
C ASN A 125 -12.66 1.36 -2.76
N ILE A 126 -12.25 0.60 -1.72
CA ILE A 126 -10.95 -0.10 -1.71
C ILE A 126 -10.80 -1.00 -2.94
N ASP A 127 -11.83 -1.76 -3.30
CA ASP A 127 -11.73 -2.73 -4.40
C ASP A 127 -11.56 -2.04 -5.76
N ASP A 128 -12.30 -0.95 -6.00
CA ASP A 128 -12.18 -0.12 -7.20
C ASP A 128 -10.83 0.58 -7.27
N PHE A 129 -10.37 1.13 -6.14
CA PHE A 129 -9.03 1.71 -6.03
C PHE A 129 -7.96 0.66 -6.37
N SER A 130 -8.04 -0.50 -5.73
CA SER A 130 -7.04 -1.56 -5.86
C SER A 130 -6.98 -2.10 -7.29
N SER A 131 -8.13 -2.32 -7.91
CA SER A 131 -8.23 -2.84 -9.27
C SER A 131 -7.65 -1.85 -10.29
N ALA A 132 -8.01 -0.58 -10.19
CA ALA A 132 -7.50 0.45 -11.08
C ALA A 132 -5.99 0.68 -10.90
N PHE A 133 -5.49 0.67 -9.67
CA PHE A 133 -4.05 0.79 -9.41
C PHE A 133 -3.27 -0.43 -9.94
N GLN A 134 -3.80 -1.64 -9.78
CA GLN A 134 -3.20 -2.84 -10.37
C GLN A 134 -3.13 -2.78 -11.90
N ILE A 135 -4.18 -2.30 -12.57
CA ILE A 135 -4.18 -2.08 -14.03
C ILE A 135 -3.10 -1.07 -14.42
N TYR A 136 -2.97 0.00 -13.63
CA TYR A 136 -1.97 1.04 -13.87
C TYR A 136 -0.54 0.49 -13.73
N LEU A 137 -0.24 -0.29 -12.69
CA LEU A 137 1.05 -0.97 -12.52
C LEU A 137 1.36 -1.91 -13.69
N ASN A 138 0.40 -2.74 -14.08
CA ASN A 138 0.55 -3.69 -15.21
C ASN A 138 0.86 -2.97 -16.53
N SER A 139 0.29 -1.78 -16.73
CA SER A 139 0.49 -0.99 -17.95
C SER A 139 1.79 -0.18 -17.92
N ASN A 140 2.44 -0.05 -16.77
CA ASN A 140 3.62 0.79 -16.57
C ASN A 140 4.78 0.00 -15.92
N PRO A 141 5.23 -1.12 -16.52
CA PRO A 141 6.29 -1.95 -15.95
C PRO A 141 7.60 -1.18 -15.75
N ILE A 142 8.39 -1.56 -14.76
CA ILE A 142 9.69 -0.94 -14.49
C ILE A 142 10.70 -1.46 -15.51
N LEU A 143 11.46 -0.58 -16.15
CA LEU A 143 12.50 -0.98 -17.08
C LEU A 143 13.80 -1.23 -16.33
N LEU A 144 14.43 -2.38 -16.60
CA LEU A 144 15.73 -2.72 -16.06
C LEU A 144 16.82 -1.89 -16.73
N GLU A 145 17.62 -1.23 -15.89
CA GLU A 145 18.79 -0.45 -16.27
C GLU A 145 20.11 -1.11 -15.83
N LYS A 146 20.02 -2.12 -14.95
CA LYS A 146 21.16 -2.90 -14.48
C LYS A 146 20.75 -4.29 -14.03
N ASN A 147 21.76 -5.13 -13.84
CA ASN A 147 21.62 -6.52 -13.40
C ASN A 147 21.07 -6.63 -11.97
N ASN A 148 21.68 -5.93 -11.02
CA ASN A 148 21.34 -6.08 -9.61
C ASN A 148 20.90 -4.74 -9.04
N TYR A 149 19.75 -4.75 -8.36
CA TYR A 149 19.27 -3.64 -7.57
C TYR A 149 19.38 -3.99 -6.09
N LEU A 150 19.69 -2.98 -5.28
CA LEU A 150 19.43 -3.00 -3.85
C LEU A 150 17.95 -2.66 -3.63
N GLN A 151 17.35 -3.18 -2.56
CA GLN A 151 15.96 -2.90 -2.20
C GLN A 151 15.63 -1.40 -2.20
N ILE A 152 16.47 -0.57 -1.56
CA ILE A 152 16.28 0.90 -1.51
C ILE A 152 16.22 1.55 -2.90
N GLU A 153 16.95 1.01 -3.88
CA GLU A 153 16.91 1.54 -5.24
C GLU A 153 15.61 1.16 -5.95
N ILE A 154 15.05 -0.02 -5.64
CA ILE A 154 13.74 -0.43 -6.15
C ILE A 154 12.65 0.46 -5.55
N GLU A 155 12.70 0.70 -4.25
CA GLU A 155 11.79 1.60 -3.53
C GLU A 155 11.81 3.02 -4.12
N ASP A 156 12.99 3.58 -4.38
CA ASP A 156 13.14 4.89 -5.00
C ASP A 156 12.53 4.93 -6.41
N ILE A 157 12.77 3.91 -7.23
CA ILE A 157 12.19 3.82 -8.58
C ILE A 157 10.66 3.76 -8.52
N LEU A 158 10.12 2.93 -7.63
CA LEU A 158 8.68 2.81 -7.41
C LEU A 158 8.08 4.15 -6.95
N LYS A 159 8.73 4.81 -5.98
CA LYS A 159 8.30 6.10 -5.43
C LYS A 159 8.30 7.18 -6.49
N ILE A 160 9.38 7.33 -7.25
CA ILE A 160 9.50 8.32 -8.35
C ILE A 160 8.40 8.11 -9.39
N LYS A 161 8.12 6.84 -9.73
CA LYS A 161 7.21 6.51 -10.82
C LYS A 161 5.73 6.54 -10.42
N PHE A 162 5.40 6.08 -9.23
CA PHE A 162 4.02 5.75 -8.86
C PHE A 162 3.43 6.58 -7.72
N LYS A 163 4.25 7.06 -6.75
CA LYS A 163 3.77 7.74 -5.53
C LYS A 163 2.72 8.81 -5.81
N LYS A 164 3.06 9.76 -6.69
CA LYS A 164 2.19 10.91 -6.94
C LYS A 164 0.80 10.51 -7.43
N LEU A 165 0.72 9.56 -8.37
CA LEU A 165 -0.56 9.12 -8.93
C LEU A 165 -1.33 8.22 -7.95
N PHE A 166 -0.62 7.38 -7.20
CA PHE A 166 -1.19 6.61 -6.11
C PHE A 166 -1.86 7.52 -5.08
N ASP A 167 -1.14 8.51 -4.57
CA ASP A 167 -1.64 9.46 -3.56
C ASP A 167 -2.82 10.26 -4.09
N ILE A 168 -2.75 10.79 -5.32
CA ILE A 168 -3.87 11.52 -5.93
C ILE A 168 -5.12 10.64 -6.02
N TYR A 169 -4.96 9.41 -6.51
CA TYR A 169 -6.09 8.52 -6.71
C TYR A 169 -6.66 8.03 -5.37
N ALA A 170 -5.80 7.66 -4.41
CA ALA A 170 -6.19 7.27 -3.06
C ALA A 170 -6.98 8.38 -2.37
N ASN A 171 -6.50 9.64 -2.44
CA ASN A 171 -7.23 10.79 -1.87
C ASN A 171 -8.62 10.99 -2.51
N SER A 172 -8.77 10.67 -3.80
CA SER A 172 -10.06 10.78 -4.49
C SER A 172 -11.03 9.67 -4.08
N THR A 173 -10.58 8.43 -3.91
CA THR A 173 -11.45 7.26 -3.67
C THR A 173 -11.59 6.87 -2.21
N LEU A 174 -10.55 7.10 -1.41
CA LEU A 174 -10.43 6.69 -0.01
C LEU A 174 -10.32 7.91 0.89
N TYR A 175 -10.64 7.74 2.17
CA TYR A 175 -10.53 8.81 3.17
C TYR A 175 -9.85 8.29 4.44
N LEU A 176 -8.93 9.09 4.94
CA LEU A 176 -8.42 8.99 6.30
C LEU A 176 -8.09 10.42 6.77
N ASN A 177 -8.61 10.82 7.92
CA ASN A 177 -8.39 12.18 8.43
C ASN A 177 -6.90 12.51 8.53
N GLY A 178 -6.50 13.73 8.15
CA GLY A 178 -5.12 14.20 8.23
C GLY A 178 -4.15 13.58 7.20
N VAL A 179 -4.58 12.58 6.44
CA VAL A 179 -3.69 11.82 5.55
C VAL A 179 -3.84 12.26 4.10
N LYS A 180 -2.70 12.54 3.47
CA LYS A 180 -2.59 12.84 2.03
C LYS A 180 -1.58 11.96 1.30
N GLU A 181 -0.59 11.43 2.02
CA GLU A 181 0.48 10.60 1.48
C GLU A 181 0.22 9.14 1.82
N PHE A 182 -0.73 8.52 1.12
CA PHE A 182 -1.10 7.13 1.35
C PHE A 182 0.00 6.15 0.93
N TRP A 183 0.87 6.54 0.00
CA TRP A 183 1.99 5.72 -0.47
C TRP A 183 2.93 5.31 0.67
N GLU A 184 3.11 6.17 1.68
CA GLU A 184 4.04 5.92 2.78
C GLU A 184 3.55 4.81 3.73
N PHE A 185 2.30 4.33 3.56
CA PHE A 185 1.78 3.15 4.27
C PHE A 185 1.95 1.83 3.50
N LEU A 186 2.57 1.86 2.32
CA LEU A 186 2.94 0.63 1.61
C LEU A 186 4.17 0.00 2.26
N ASP A 187 4.16 -1.34 2.31
CA ASP A 187 5.26 -2.14 2.82
C ASP A 187 6.04 -2.76 1.66
N PHE A 188 7.37 -2.56 1.70
CA PHE A 188 8.35 -2.95 0.68
C PHE A 188 9.23 -4.12 1.12
N ASP A 189 9.06 -4.66 2.34
CA ASP A 189 9.94 -5.66 2.95
C ASP A 189 9.95 -7.01 2.20
N LEU A 190 8.97 -7.26 1.32
CA LEU A 190 8.86 -8.50 0.53
C LEU A 190 9.38 -8.40 -0.92
N ILE A 191 10.04 -7.31 -1.31
CA ILE A 191 10.57 -7.20 -2.69
C ILE A 191 11.80 -8.10 -2.83
N GLU A 192 11.70 -9.12 -3.68
CA GLU A 192 12.84 -9.97 -3.99
C GLU A 192 13.90 -9.18 -4.77
N ASN A 193 15.14 -9.14 -4.25
CA ASN A 193 16.28 -8.55 -4.97
C ASN A 193 16.63 -9.33 -6.26
N SER A 194 16.25 -10.61 -6.32
CA SER A 194 16.20 -11.31 -7.59
C SER A 194 15.03 -10.74 -8.37
N LEU A 195 15.33 -10.10 -9.52
CA LEU A 195 14.42 -9.57 -10.54
C LEU A 195 13.49 -10.65 -11.16
N ASN A 196 12.90 -11.48 -10.32
CA ASN A 196 11.93 -12.50 -10.61
C ASN A 196 10.60 -11.83 -10.95
N PHE A 197 9.73 -12.62 -11.56
CA PHE A 197 8.55 -12.15 -12.28
C PHE A 197 7.46 -11.55 -11.39
N ASP A 198 7.46 -11.86 -10.10
CA ASP A 198 6.33 -11.61 -9.20
C ASP A 198 6.80 -10.83 -7.97
N ASN A 199 7.00 -9.52 -8.12
CA ASN A 199 7.20 -8.64 -6.96
C ASN A 199 5.87 -8.04 -6.53
N TYR A 200 5.70 -7.85 -5.22
CA TYR A 200 4.46 -7.36 -4.64
C TYR A 200 4.74 -6.19 -3.69
N LEU A 201 3.84 -5.21 -3.70
CA LEU A 201 3.74 -4.17 -2.67
C LEU A 201 2.61 -4.58 -1.73
N ASN A 202 2.91 -4.72 -0.44
CA ASN A 202 1.88 -5.02 0.55
C ASN A 202 1.21 -3.74 1.02
N SER A 203 -0.09 -3.82 1.29
CA SER A 203 -0.88 -2.69 1.72
C SER A 203 -1.85 -3.10 2.84
N GLU A 204 -1.32 -3.22 4.06
CA GLU A 204 -2.11 -3.56 5.26
C GLU A 204 -3.26 -2.56 5.49
N PHE A 205 -3.04 -1.27 5.18
CA PHE A 205 -4.07 -0.23 5.30
C PHE A 205 -5.25 -0.40 4.35
N LEU A 206 -5.06 -1.15 3.28
CA LEU A 206 -6.09 -1.51 2.32
C LEU A 206 -6.56 -2.95 2.59
N THR A 207 -6.77 -3.32 3.84
CA THR A 207 -7.25 -4.66 4.23
C THR A 207 -6.34 -5.81 3.75
N GLY A 208 -5.03 -5.58 3.70
CA GLY A 208 -4.04 -6.59 3.33
C GLY A 208 -3.97 -6.87 1.83
N LYS A 209 -4.40 -5.93 0.97
CA LYS A 209 -4.26 -6.04 -0.48
C LYS A 209 -2.78 -6.06 -0.88
N GLN A 210 -2.50 -6.75 -1.97
CA GLN A 210 -1.17 -6.84 -2.57
C GLN A 210 -1.23 -6.33 -4.00
N PHE A 211 -0.25 -5.52 -4.37
CA PHE A 211 -0.11 -4.96 -5.71
C PHE A 211 1.08 -5.58 -6.41
N SER A 212 0.84 -6.35 -7.46
CA SER A 212 1.93 -6.92 -8.24
C SER A 212 2.52 -5.88 -9.18
N PHE A 213 3.84 -5.89 -9.32
CA PHE A 213 4.54 -5.12 -10.33
C PHE A 213 5.64 -5.98 -10.97
N SER A 214 5.96 -5.66 -12.21
CA SER A 214 6.92 -6.43 -13.00
C SER A 214 8.06 -5.56 -13.52
N PHE A 215 9.21 -6.19 -13.64
CA PHE A 215 10.36 -5.65 -14.34
C PHE A 215 10.38 -6.19 -15.78
N LEU A 216 10.56 -5.28 -16.74
CA LEU A 216 10.81 -5.62 -18.14
C LEU A 216 12.19 -5.12 -18.57
N ARG A 217 12.73 -5.75 -19.60
CA ARG A 217 13.95 -5.31 -20.28
C ARG A 217 13.58 -4.38 -21.41
N ASP A 218 14.31 -3.29 -21.56
CA ASP A 218 14.20 -2.51 -22.78
C ASP A 218 14.84 -3.28 -23.94
N SER A 219 14.18 -3.39 -25.09
CA SER A 219 14.77 -3.99 -26.30
C SER A 219 15.47 -2.96 -27.20
N VAL A 220 15.39 -1.68 -26.85
CA VAL A 220 16.11 -0.59 -27.51
C VAL A 220 17.62 -0.71 -27.31
N VAL A 221 18.07 -1.20 -26.15
CA VAL A 221 19.49 -1.45 -25.84
C VAL A 221 20.12 -2.53 -26.73
N LEU A 222 19.31 -3.37 -27.40
CA LEU A 222 19.82 -4.41 -28.29
C LEU A 222 20.36 -3.81 -29.59
N PRO A 223 21.54 -4.26 -30.05
CA PRO A 223 22.23 -3.68 -31.20
C PRO A 223 21.38 -3.53 -32.46
N LYS A 224 21.48 -2.35 -33.10
CA LYS A 224 20.85 -2.09 -34.41
C LYS A 224 21.79 -2.44 -35.58
N ASN A 225 23.10 -2.32 -35.39
CA ASN A 225 24.11 -2.56 -36.42
C ASN A 225 24.26 -4.07 -36.75
N ILE A 226 24.49 -4.38 -38.02
CA ILE A 226 24.63 -5.75 -38.53
C ILE A 226 25.83 -6.47 -37.90
N TRP A 227 26.95 -5.78 -37.70
CA TRP A 227 28.21 -6.33 -37.13
C TRP A 227 28.08 -6.81 -35.69
N GLN A 228 27.08 -6.32 -34.98
CA GLN A 228 26.81 -6.70 -33.61
C GLN A 228 25.75 -7.80 -33.50
N LYS A 229 25.20 -8.31 -34.62
CA LYS A 229 24.16 -9.36 -34.68
C LYS A 229 24.71 -10.73 -35.06
N TYR A 230 25.96 -11.02 -34.69
CA TYR A 230 26.65 -12.26 -35.05
C TYR A 230 26.69 -13.24 -33.87
N ILE A 231 26.38 -14.51 -34.14
CA ILE A 231 26.41 -15.63 -33.19
C ILE A 231 27.01 -16.88 -33.85
N ASN A 232 27.40 -17.88 -33.06
CA ASN A 232 27.72 -19.20 -33.61
C ASN A 232 26.42 -20.00 -33.82
N ILE A 233 26.16 -20.46 -35.05
CA ILE A 233 25.02 -21.32 -35.37
C ILE A 233 25.51 -22.77 -35.48
N SER A 234 24.96 -23.65 -34.64
CA SER A 234 25.30 -25.08 -34.62
C SER A 234 24.18 -25.93 -35.22
N LYS A 235 24.55 -27.13 -35.69
CA LYS A 235 23.57 -28.17 -36.05
C LYS A 235 22.74 -28.61 -34.83
N ASN A 236 23.31 -28.52 -33.62
CA ASN A 236 22.61 -28.79 -32.38
C ASN A 236 21.79 -27.56 -31.97
N ILE A 237 20.46 -27.70 -31.95
CA ILE A 237 19.53 -26.60 -31.63
C ILE A 237 19.75 -26.04 -30.22
N ASN A 238 20.13 -26.87 -29.25
CA ASN A 238 20.37 -26.41 -27.88
C ASN A 238 21.59 -25.51 -27.80
N ILE A 239 22.65 -25.83 -28.55
CA ILE A 239 23.85 -24.98 -28.67
C ILE A 239 23.48 -23.66 -29.35
N THR A 240 22.67 -23.70 -30.41
CA THR A 240 22.18 -22.48 -31.07
C THR A 240 21.35 -21.62 -30.12
N LYS A 241 20.44 -22.22 -29.34
CA LYS A 241 19.65 -21.49 -28.33
C LYS A 241 20.55 -20.88 -27.25
N GLN A 242 21.57 -21.59 -26.80
CA GLN A 242 22.56 -21.07 -25.86
C GLN A 242 23.29 -19.84 -26.43
N ASN A 243 23.81 -19.93 -27.65
CA ASN A 243 24.53 -18.82 -28.29
C ASN A 243 23.63 -17.59 -28.54
N ILE A 244 22.35 -17.80 -28.87
CA ILE A 244 21.36 -16.72 -28.95
C ILE A 244 21.18 -16.08 -27.57
N PHE A 245 21.02 -16.89 -26.53
CA PHE A 245 20.84 -16.40 -25.18
C PHE A 245 22.05 -15.59 -24.70
N GLU A 246 23.27 -16.10 -24.88
CA GLU A 246 24.51 -15.38 -24.57
C GLU A 246 24.60 -14.04 -25.30
N TRP A 247 24.14 -13.98 -26.55
CA TRP A 247 24.07 -12.74 -27.30
C TRP A 247 23.08 -11.74 -26.69
N ILE A 248 21.87 -12.18 -26.34
CA ILE A 248 20.85 -11.33 -25.70
C ILE A 248 21.37 -10.83 -24.33
N SER A 249 21.97 -11.72 -23.54
CA SER A 249 22.43 -11.44 -22.18
C SER A 249 23.52 -10.39 -22.08
N LYS A 250 24.29 -10.16 -23.16
CA LYS A 250 25.27 -9.05 -23.24
C LYS A 250 24.64 -7.67 -23.12
N TYR A 251 23.36 -7.54 -23.45
CA TYR A 251 22.70 -6.23 -23.57
C TYR A 251 21.44 -6.09 -22.71
N ALA A 252 20.85 -7.20 -22.27
CA ALA A 252 19.51 -7.21 -21.68
C ALA A 252 19.50 -7.66 -20.20
N PHE A 253 20.55 -7.33 -19.46
CA PHE A 253 20.64 -7.48 -18.00
C PHE A 253 20.09 -8.80 -17.40
N PHE A 254 20.73 -9.94 -17.67
CA PHE A 254 20.35 -11.24 -17.11
C PHE A 254 21.31 -11.65 -15.97
N ASN A 255 20.75 -12.04 -14.81
CA ASN A 255 21.52 -12.31 -13.58
C ASN A 255 22.04 -13.75 -13.43
N ASN A 256 21.46 -14.74 -14.11
CA ASN A 256 21.93 -16.12 -14.00
C ASN A 256 21.65 -16.97 -15.24
N SER A 257 22.52 -17.97 -15.45
CA SER A 257 22.62 -18.86 -16.62
C SER A 257 21.56 -19.96 -16.70
N THR A 258 20.68 -20.07 -15.72
CA THR A 258 19.63 -21.10 -15.66
C THR A 258 18.34 -20.58 -16.27
N LEU A 259 18.22 -20.66 -17.59
CA LEU A 259 17.00 -20.25 -18.29
C LEU A 259 16.47 -21.34 -19.21
N ALA A 260 15.18 -21.59 -19.08
CA ALA A 260 14.37 -22.12 -20.16
C ALA A 260 14.39 -21.07 -21.29
N TYR A 261 15.25 -21.26 -22.29
CA TYR A 261 15.43 -20.34 -23.42
C TYR A 261 14.10 -19.92 -24.07
N ASP A 262 13.14 -20.85 -24.09
CA ASP A 262 11.80 -20.66 -24.66
C ASP A 262 10.96 -19.61 -23.91
N LYS A 263 11.34 -19.24 -22.68
CA LYS A 263 10.74 -18.10 -21.96
C LYS A 263 11.28 -16.75 -22.42
N VAL A 264 12.52 -16.72 -22.94
CA VAL A 264 13.25 -15.49 -23.32
C VAL A 264 13.00 -15.11 -24.78
N PHE A 265 13.06 -16.09 -25.68
CA PHE A 265 12.87 -15.88 -27.10
C PHE A 265 12.28 -17.12 -27.77
N LYS A 266 11.62 -16.91 -28.91
CA LYS A 266 11.17 -17.96 -29.81
C LYS A 266 11.98 -17.90 -31.10
N ILE A 267 12.47 -19.05 -31.58
CA ILE A 267 13.05 -19.14 -32.92
C ILE A 267 11.90 -19.22 -33.94
N LEU A 268 11.85 -18.26 -34.86
CA LEU A 268 10.87 -18.22 -35.94
C LEU A 268 11.35 -18.99 -37.17
N SER A 269 12.63 -18.86 -37.52
CA SER A 269 13.21 -19.56 -38.67
C SER A 269 14.73 -19.73 -38.56
N ILE A 270 15.24 -20.77 -39.23
CA ILE A 270 16.68 -21.05 -39.38
C ILE A 270 16.94 -21.29 -40.87
N ASP A 271 17.68 -20.39 -41.51
CA ASP A 271 18.13 -20.57 -42.89
C ASP A 271 19.60 -21.00 -42.91
N LYS A 272 19.80 -22.29 -43.21
CA LYS A 272 21.13 -22.91 -43.27
C LYS A 272 21.91 -22.55 -44.55
N LYS A 273 21.25 -22.05 -45.60
CA LYS A 273 21.93 -21.64 -46.85
C LYS A 273 22.51 -20.24 -46.71
N MET A 274 21.76 -19.35 -46.07
CA MET A 274 22.14 -17.95 -45.86
C MET A 274 22.78 -17.70 -44.49
N ASN A 275 22.92 -18.74 -43.65
CA ASN A 275 23.55 -18.69 -42.33
C ASN A 275 22.93 -17.64 -41.39
N PHE A 276 21.59 -17.62 -41.31
CA PHE A 276 20.87 -16.76 -40.36
C PHE A 276 19.84 -17.51 -39.52
N VAL A 277 19.56 -16.95 -38.34
CA VAL A 277 18.47 -17.36 -37.45
C VAL A 277 17.64 -16.13 -37.11
N THR A 278 16.32 -16.25 -37.26
CA THR A 278 15.39 -15.17 -36.86
C THR A 278 14.70 -15.57 -35.57
N ILE A 279 14.75 -14.67 -34.59
CA ILE A 279 14.14 -14.84 -33.27
C ILE A 279 13.12 -13.74 -33.01
N GLN A 280 12.17 -14.04 -32.13
CA GLN A 280 11.25 -13.08 -31.52
C GLN A 280 11.52 -13.06 -30.02
N LEU A 281 11.72 -11.87 -29.45
CA LEU A 281 11.83 -11.70 -28.01
C LEU A 281 10.48 -11.88 -27.32
N SER A 282 10.49 -12.41 -26.11
CA SER A 282 9.30 -12.63 -25.29
C SER A 282 8.65 -11.32 -24.83
N GLU A 283 7.35 -11.19 -25.06
CA GLU A 283 6.53 -10.05 -24.61
C GLU A 283 6.47 -9.95 -23.07
N ASN A 284 6.66 -11.07 -22.37
CA ASN A 284 6.65 -11.12 -20.91
C ASN A 284 7.97 -10.63 -20.29
N LEU A 285 9.03 -10.46 -21.09
CA LEU A 285 10.37 -10.11 -20.62
C LEU A 285 10.90 -8.81 -21.21
N PHE A 286 10.32 -8.35 -22.31
CA PHE A 286 10.77 -7.16 -23.02
C PHE A 286 9.61 -6.19 -23.21
N SER A 287 9.85 -4.91 -22.97
CA SER A 287 8.85 -3.84 -23.14
C SER A 287 8.37 -3.68 -24.58
N VAL A 288 9.23 -4.00 -25.55
CA VAL A 288 8.90 -4.01 -26.97
C VAL A 288 9.33 -5.35 -27.57
N PRO A 289 8.38 -6.20 -28.00
CA PRO A 289 8.71 -7.46 -28.67
C PRO A 289 9.38 -7.16 -30.00
N LYS A 290 10.62 -7.62 -30.14
CA LYS A 290 11.47 -7.34 -31.30
C LYS A 290 11.74 -8.62 -32.06
N ILE A 291 11.58 -8.57 -33.38
CA ILE A 291 12.08 -9.61 -34.29
C ILE A 291 13.51 -9.26 -34.68
N ILE A 292 14.43 -10.21 -34.49
CA ILE A 292 15.86 -10.01 -34.72
C ILE A 292 16.37 -11.14 -35.59
N THR A 293 17.06 -10.80 -36.68
CA THR A 293 17.81 -11.75 -37.49
C THR A 293 19.29 -11.69 -37.09
N LEU A 294 19.81 -12.82 -36.62
CA LEU A 294 21.20 -13.03 -36.25
C LEU A 294 21.91 -13.80 -37.35
N LYS A 295 23.17 -13.45 -37.64
CA LYS A 295 24.00 -14.08 -38.68
C LYS A 295 25.07 -14.97 -38.04
N ASN A 296 25.47 -16.03 -38.74
CA ASN A 296 26.58 -16.86 -38.28
C ASN A 296 27.89 -16.06 -38.30
N LEU A 297 28.70 -16.19 -37.24
CA LEU A 297 30.12 -15.83 -37.28
C LEU A 297 30.78 -16.68 -38.38
N LYS A 298 31.48 -16.01 -39.30
CA LYS A 298 32.26 -16.69 -40.35
C LYS A 298 33.50 -17.34 -39.76
#